data_AF-A0AAJ1WYA7-F1
#
_entry.id   AF-A0AAJ1WYA7-F1
#
_cell.length_a   1.000
_cell.length_b   1.000
_cell.length_c   1.000
_cell.angle_alpha   90.00
_cell.angle_beta   90.00
_cell.angle_gamma   90.00
#
_symmetry.space_group_name_H-M   'P 1'
#
loop_
_entity.id
_entity.type
_entity.pdbx_description
1 polymer ?
#
loop_
_entity_poly.entity_id
_entity_poly.type
_entity_poly.pdbx_seq_one_letter_code
_entity_poly.pdbx_strand_id
1 'polypeptide(L)'
;MNAPETLRSAAQRAIPIVLFLVGLAAAPAGAQTPDSALNADDGTGAVKVCSPVAMPRWRSMIPVPKTWTFLDCMGFSGEMGASHFQLGCVFANVTPHAQKYAWGPVVPIEKAALAKPQPPIPNCGW
;
A
#
# COMPACT_ATOMS: atom_id res chain seq x y z
N MET A 1 -32.20 -39.73 50.19
CA MET A 1 -33.05 -40.18 49.07
C MET A 1 -33.98 -39.03 48.71
N ASN A 2 -33.93 -38.61 47.45
CA ASN A 2 -34.89 -37.80 46.67
C ASN A 2 -35.17 -36.34 47.09
N ALA A 3 -34.62 -35.40 46.31
CA ALA A 3 -35.31 -34.16 45.93
C ALA A 3 -36.34 -34.48 44.83
N PRO A 4 -37.33 -33.60 44.52
CA PRO A 4 -37.06 -32.58 43.50
C PRO A 4 -37.85 -31.23 43.61
N GLU A 5 -37.25 -30.19 43.00
CA GLU A 5 -37.80 -29.18 42.06
C GLU A 5 -39.14 -28.49 42.37
N THR A 6 -39.41 -27.18 42.21
CA THR A 6 -38.84 -26.06 41.43
C THR A 6 -39.69 -24.82 41.75
N LEU A 7 -39.15 -23.58 41.75
CA LEU A 7 -39.66 -22.46 40.91
C LEU A 7 -38.83 -21.16 41.04
N ARG A 8 -38.05 -20.91 39.99
CA ARG A 8 -37.75 -19.66 39.25
C ARG A 8 -37.84 -18.26 39.90
N SER A 9 -36.88 -17.44 39.44
CA SER A 9 -36.94 -16.00 39.10
C SER A 9 -36.02 -15.16 40.01
N ALA A 10 -35.09 -14.32 39.55
CA ALA A 10 -34.88 -13.71 38.24
C ALA A 10 -33.37 -13.46 38.00
N ALA A 11 -33.04 -13.42 36.71
CA ALA A 11 -31.71 -13.28 36.15
C ALA A 11 -30.93 -12.05 36.63
N GLN A 12 -29.82 -12.28 37.32
CA GLN A 12 -28.76 -11.28 37.49
C GLN A 12 -27.75 -11.43 36.35
N ARG A 13 -27.83 -10.49 35.41
CA ARG A 13 -26.86 -10.28 34.35
C ARG A 13 -25.48 -9.98 34.96
N ALA A 14 -24.49 -10.83 34.67
CA ALA A 14 -23.09 -10.48 34.80
C ALA A 14 -22.36 -10.97 33.55
N ILE A 15 -21.82 -10.00 32.83
CA ILE A 15 -21.14 -10.05 31.55
C ILE A 15 -19.88 -10.93 31.66
N PRO A 16 -19.67 -11.97 30.83
CA PRO A 16 -18.36 -12.60 30.78
C PRO A 16 -17.42 -11.68 30.03
N ILE A 17 -16.44 -11.15 30.76
CA ILE A 17 -15.22 -10.55 30.23
C ILE A 17 -14.49 -11.67 29.48
N VAL A 18 -14.83 -11.87 28.22
CA VAL A 18 -14.01 -12.63 27.28
C VAL A 18 -12.83 -11.72 26.96
N LEU A 19 -11.82 -11.76 27.82
CA LEU A 19 -10.50 -11.20 27.57
C LEU A 19 -9.95 -11.95 26.34
N PHE A 20 -10.24 -11.40 25.17
CA PHE A 20 -9.75 -11.84 23.88
C PHE A 20 -8.24 -11.50 23.85
N LEU A 21 -7.44 -12.35 24.50
CA LEU A 21 -5.98 -12.40 24.38
C LEU A 21 -5.63 -12.90 22.98
N VAL A 22 -5.87 -12.05 21.98
CA VAL A 22 -5.32 -12.21 20.64
C VAL A 22 -3.84 -11.95 20.78
N GLY A 23 -3.08 -13.04 20.81
CA GLY A 23 -1.63 -12.99 20.76
C GLY A 23 -1.20 -12.17 19.54
N LEU A 24 -0.49 -11.06 19.81
CA LEU A 24 0.39 -10.43 18.85
C LEU A 24 1.56 -11.38 18.57
N ALA A 25 1.30 -12.44 17.79
CA ALA A 25 2.36 -13.08 17.05
C ALA A 25 2.69 -12.14 15.88
N ALA A 26 3.61 -11.21 16.11
CA ALA A 26 4.25 -10.46 15.04
C ALA A 26 5.07 -11.46 14.22
N ALA A 27 4.45 -12.08 13.22
CA ALA A 27 5.17 -12.85 12.22
C ALA A 27 6.23 -11.92 11.60
N PRO A 28 7.47 -12.40 11.41
CA PRO A 28 8.46 -11.60 10.72
C PRO A 28 7.91 -11.29 9.33
N ALA A 29 7.77 -10.00 9.01
CA ALA A 29 7.41 -9.57 7.67
C ALA A 29 8.56 -10.01 6.75
N GLY A 30 8.38 -11.15 6.08
CA GLY A 30 9.33 -11.62 5.09
C GLY A 30 9.50 -10.54 4.04
N ALA A 31 10.75 -10.17 3.76
CA ALA A 31 11.05 -9.27 2.65
C ALA A 31 10.47 -9.87 1.37
N GLN A 32 9.64 -9.11 0.66
CA GLN A 32 9.04 -9.56 -0.59
C GLN A 32 10.17 -9.81 -1.60
N THR A 33 10.30 -11.05 -2.07
CA THR A 33 11.19 -11.36 -3.21
C THR A 33 10.61 -10.71 -4.48
N PRO A 34 11.43 -10.30 -5.46
CA PRO A 34 10.93 -9.62 -6.66
C PRO A 34 9.83 -10.38 -7.40
N ASP A 35 9.94 -11.73 -7.47
CA ASP A 35 8.92 -12.62 -8.04
C ASP A 35 7.63 -12.75 -7.20
N SER A 36 7.66 -12.29 -5.94
CA SER A 36 6.52 -12.30 -5.01
C SER A 36 6.08 -10.89 -4.60
N ALA A 37 6.66 -9.85 -5.20
CA ALA A 37 6.14 -8.50 -5.06
C ALA A 37 4.75 -8.51 -5.68
N LEU A 38 3.72 -8.32 -4.84
CA LEU A 38 2.28 -8.45 -5.16
C LEU A 38 1.82 -7.67 -6.42
N ASN A 39 2.70 -6.84 -6.99
CA ASN A 39 2.43 -5.89 -8.07
C ASN A 39 3.48 -5.92 -9.20
N ALA A 40 4.40 -6.88 -9.23
CA ALA A 40 5.37 -6.99 -10.33
C ALA A 40 4.68 -7.40 -11.63
N ASP A 41 4.99 -6.73 -12.73
CA ASP A 41 4.54 -7.10 -14.07
C ASP A 41 5.07 -8.48 -14.47
N ASP A 42 4.21 -9.36 -14.98
CA ASP A 42 4.54 -10.77 -15.22
C ASP A 42 5.47 -10.95 -16.43
N GLY A 43 5.52 -9.98 -17.35
CA GLY A 43 6.41 -9.99 -18.51
C GLY A 43 7.76 -9.34 -18.26
N THR A 44 7.78 -8.23 -17.50
CA THR A 44 8.97 -7.38 -17.32
C THR A 44 9.56 -7.42 -15.91
N GLY A 45 8.84 -7.97 -14.92
CA GLY A 45 9.20 -7.87 -13.51
C GLY A 45 9.17 -6.43 -12.97
N ALA A 46 8.47 -5.52 -13.67
CA ALA A 46 8.40 -4.11 -13.30
C ALA A 46 7.45 -3.88 -12.11
N VAL A 47 7.91 -3.16 -11.10
CA VAL A 47 7.10 -2.74 -9.95
C VAL A 47 6.73 -1.28 -10.11
N LYS A 48 5.42 -0.99 -10.10
CA LYS A 48 4.93 0.39 -10.08
C LYS A 48 5.18 1.01 -8.70
N VAL A 49 5.69 2.22 -8.67
CA VAL A 49 6.02 2.95 -7.45
C VAL A 49 5.41 4.35 -7.45
N CYS A 50 4.77 4.73 -6.35
CA CYS A 50 4.36 6.10 -6.07
C CYS A 50 5.39 6.77 -5.16
N SER A 51 5.78 7.98 -5.50
CA SER A 51 6.74 8.78 -4.75
C SER A 51 6.11 10.08 -4.25
N PRO A 52 5.68 10.12 -2.98
CA PRO A 52 5.29 11.35 -2.32
C PRO A 52 6.53 12.18 -2.05
N VAL A 53 6.42 13.49 -2.30
CA VAL A 53 7.54 14.43 -2.19
C VAL A 53 7.08 15.61 -1.33
N ALA A 54 7.59 15.69 -0.10
CA ALA A 54 7.50 16.89 0.73
C ALA A 54 8.85 17.62 0.69
N MET A 55 8.84 18.80 0.07
CA MET A 55 10.02 19.66 0.07
C MET A 55 10.33 20.16 1.49
N PRO A 56 11.61 20.34 1.87
CA PRO A 56 12.80 20.37 1.00
C PRO A 56 13.51 19.02 0.76
N ARG A 57 13.21 17.95 1.50
CA ARG A 57 14.07 16.75 1.50
C ARG A 57 13.39 15.39 1.62
N TRP A 58 12.08 15.32 1.87
CA TRP A 58 11.43 14.03 2.07
C TRP A 58 10.92 13.49 0.74
N ARG A 59 11.43 12.30 0.36
CA ARG A 59 10.92 11.50 -0.75
C ARG A 59 10.85 10.05 -0.29
N SER A 60 9.69 9.44 -0.44
CA SER A 60 9.51 8.00 -0.25
C SER A 60 9.24 7.34 -1.59
N MET A 61 9.46 6.03 -1.70
CA MET A 61 9.04 5.23 -2.86
C MET A 61 8.25 4.05 -2.32
N ILE A 62 6.97 4.00 -2.67
CA ILE A 62 6.03 3.04 -2.13
C ILE A 62 5.55 2.19 -3.31
N PRO A 63 5.78 0.87 -3.29
CA PRO A 63 5.21 -0.04 -4.28
C PRO A 63 3.69 0.05 -4.25
N VAL A 64 3.06 0.17 -5.42
CA VAL A 64 1.61 0.35 -5.55
C VAL A 64 1.03 -0.64 -6.55
N PRO A 65 -0.29 -0.92 -6.48
CA PRO A 65 -0.98 -1.76 -7.45
C PRO A 65 -0.77 -1.33 -8.90
N LYS A 66 -0.75 -2.31 -9.81
CA LYS A 66 -0.68 -2.07 -11.27
C LYS A 66 -1.83 -1.18 -11.77
N THR A 67 -2.97 -1.21 -11.10
CA THR A 67 -4.15 -0.39 -11.43
C THR A 67 -4.01 1.09 -11.04
N TRP A 68 -3.03 1.46 -10.20
CA TRP A 68 -2.88 2.83 -9.75
C TRP A 68 -2.52 3.75 -10.92
N THR A 69 -3.34 4.78 -11.06
CA THR A 69 -3.17 5.87 -11.99
C THR A 69 -2.35 6.99 -11.35
N PHE A 70 -2.10 8.01 -12.17
CA PHE A 70 -1.51 9.25 -11.72
C PHE A 70 -2.32 9.95 -10.60
N LEU A 71 -3.66 9.89 -10.69
CA LEU A 71 -4.56 10.51 -9.70
C LEU A 71 -4.61 9.74 -8.38
N ASP A 72 -4.46 8.42 -8.41
CA ASP A 72 -4.39 7.61 -7.19
C ASP A 72 -3.14 7.94 -6.39
N CYS A 73 -1.99 8.05 -7.07
CA CYS A 73 -0.74 8.47 -6.44
C CYS A 73 -0.78 9.92 -5.94
N MET A 74 -1.47 10.82 -6.66
CA MET A 74 -1.72 12.19 -6.20
C MET A 74 -2.51 12.22 -4.90
N GLY A 75 -3.66 11.53 -4.85
CA GLY A 75 -4.54 11.49 -3.68
C GLY A 75 -3.81 10.94 -2.46
N PHE A 76 -3.17 9.78 -2.61
CA PHE A 76 -2.37 9.17 -1.57
C PHE A 76 -1.22 10.06 -1.07
N SER A 77 -0.51 10.72 -1.99
CA SER A 77 0.58 11.63 -1.61
C SER A 77 0.05 12.84 -0.82
N GLY A 78 -1.12 13.35 -1.19
CA GLY A 78 -1.81 14.42 -0.46
C GLY A 78 -2.21 14.02 0.96
N GLU A 79 -2.73 12.80 1.14
CA GLU A 79 -3.08 12.26 2.46
C GLU A 79 -1.87 12.13 3.40
N MET A 80 -0.68 11.89 2.84
CA MET A 80 0.59 11.89 3.60
C MET A 80 1.17 13.28 3.86
N GLY A 81 0.51 14.35 3.40
CA GLY A 81 0.99 15.73 3.55
C GLY A 81 2.14 16.09 2.60
N ALA A 82 2.34 15.36 1.51
CA ALA A 82 3.25 15.76 0.46
C ALA A 82 2.70 16.98 -0.29
N SER A 83 3.59 17.78 -0.90
CA SER A 83 3.20 18.89 -1.78
C SER A 83 3.34 18.52 -3.27
N HIS A 84 4.13 17.50 -3.56
CA HIS A 84 4.37 16.98 -4.89
C HIS A 84 4.28 15.46 -4.87
N PHE A 85 4.14 14.87 -6.05
CA PHE A 85 4.18 13.43 -6.22
C PHE A 85 4.82 13.08 -7.56
N GLN A 86 5.23 11.82 -7.69
CA GLN A 86 5.80 11.28 -8.91
C GLN A 86 5.46 9.79 -8.99
N LEU A 87 5.00 9.33 -10.16
CA LEU A 87 4.74 7.91 -10.42
C LEU A 87 5.87 7.34 -11.29
N GLY A 88 6.29 6.12 -11.01
CA GLY A 88 7.39 5.47 -11.75
C GLY A 88 7.34 3.96 -11.74
N CYS A 89 8.38 3.38 -12.33
CA CYS A 89 8.63 1.96 -12.46
C CYS A 89 10.02 1.64 -11.92
N VAL A 90 10.13 0.52 -11.20
CA VAL A 90 11.42 -0.10 -10.87
C VAL A 90 11.46 -1.47 -11.53
N PHE A 91 12.51 -1.79 -12.28
CA PHE A 91 12.61 -3.02 -13.06
C PHE A 91 13.53 -4.02 -12.35
N ALA A 92 13.01 -5.21 -12.03
CA ALA A 92 13.79 -6.26 -11.36
C ALA A 92 14.74 -7.00 -12.32
N ASN A 93 14.29 -7.28 -13.55
CA ASN A 93 15.07 -7.98 -14.56
C ASN A 93 15.61 -7.01 -15.60
N VAL A 94 16.78 -6.43 -15.33
CA VAL A 94 17.50 -5.59 -16.30
C VAL A 94 18.77 -6.28 -16.77
N THR A 95 19.00 -6.30 -18.08
CA THR A 95 20.33 -6.55 -18.63
C THR A 95 21.28 -5.43 -18.17
N PRO A 96 22.62 -5.61 -18.18
CA PRO A 96 23.57 -4.62 -17.67
C PRO A 96 23.46 -3.21 -18.27
N HIS A 97 22.78 -3.08 -19.42
CA HIS A 97 22.58 -1.84 -20.16
C HIS A 97 21.12 -1.33 -20.16
N ALA A 98 20.20 -2.02 -19.48
CA ALA A 98 18.80 -1.61 -19.39
C ALA A 98 18.54 -0.67 -18.20
N GLN A 99 17.54 0.22 -18.34
CA GLN A 99 17.18 1.18 -17.31
C GLN A 99 16.57 0.48 -16.08
N LYS A 100 17.18 0.67 -14.90
CA LYS A 100 16.71 0.11 -13.62
C LYS A 100 15.42 0.76 -13.10
N TYR A 101 15.15 1.99 -13.53
CA TYR A 101 13.99 2.75 -13.12
C TYR A 101 13.58 3.72 -14.23
N ALA A 102 12.28 4.01 -14.29
CA ALA A 102 11.70 5.02 -15.16
C ALA A 102 10.71 5.86 -14.35
N TRP A 103 10.71 7.18 -14.57
CA TRP A 103 9.88 8.10 -13.80
C TRP A 103 9.07 9.01 -14.71
N GLY A 104 7.83 9.29 -14.31
CA GLY A 104 7.05 10.39 -14.86
C GLY A 104 7.51 11.75 -14.29
N PRO A 105 6.86 12.85 -14.67
CA PRO A 105 7.17 14.17 -14.12
C PRO A 105 6.87 14.23 -12.61
N VAL A 106 7.68 15.01 -11.87
CA VAL A 106 7.31 15.45 -10.52
C VAL A 106 6.26 16.53 -10.67
N VAL A 107 5.08 16.34 -10.08
CA VAL A 107 3.95 17.25 -10.25
C VAL A 107 3.50 17.81 -8.90
N PRO A 108 3.28 19.14 -8.81
CA PRO A 108 2.66 19.75 -7.64
C PRO A 108 1.21 19.29 -7.52
N ILE A 109 0.79 18.85 -6.33
CA ILE A 109 -0.57 18.33 -6.10
C ILE A 109 -1.63 19.39 -6.42
N GLU A 110 -1.42 20.65 -6.01
CA GLU A 110 -2.32 21.77 -6.30
C GLU A 110 -2.54 22.02 -7.80
N LYS A 111 -1.58 21.62 -8.64
CA LYS A 111 -1.62 21.81 -10.09
C LYS A 111 -1.95 20.53 -10.85
N ALA A 112 -2.18 19.42 -10.14
CA ALA A 112 -2.34 18.10 -10.75
C ALA A 112 -3.63 17.98 -11.58
N ALA A 113 -4.68 18.72 -11.23
CA ALA A 113 -5.90 18.82 -12.06
C ALA A 113 -5.63 19.45 -13.45
N LEU A 114 -4.55 20.23 -13.59
CA LEU A 114 -4.12 20.86 -14.84
C LEU A 114 -3.00 20.08 -15.54
N ALA A 115 -2.27 19.24 -14.81
CA ALA A 115 -1.21 18.42 -15.36
C ALA A 115 -1.84 17.25 -16.13
N LYS A 116 -1.63 17.20 -17.46
CA LYS A 116 -1.97 16.01 -18.23
C LYS A 116 -1.16 14.82 -17.69
N PRO A 117 -1.81 13.72 -17.27
CA PRO A 117 -1.10 12.52 -16.86
C PRO A 117 -0.20 12.04 -18.01
N GLN A 118 1.10 11.95 -17.76
CA GLN A 118 2.04 11.31 -18.68
C GLN A 118 2.65 10.10 -17.98
N PRO A 119 2.54 8.89 -18.56
CA PRO A 119 3.16 7.71 -17.97
C PRO A 119 4.70 7.85 -18.01
N PRO A 120 5.43 7.20 -17.07
CA PRO A 120 6.85 7.00 -17.21
C PRO A 120 7.19 6.29 -18.53
N ILE A 121 8.35 6.59 -19.11
CA ILE A 121 8.85 5.94 -20.33
C ILE A 121 10.19 5.25 -20.01
N PRO A 122 10.33 3.92 -20.22
CA PRO A 122 9.27 2.99 -20.62
C PRO A 122 8.16 2.87 -19.57
N ASN A 123 6.95 2.57 -20.03
CA ASN A 123 5.84 2.29 -19.13
C ASN A 123 6.11 0.99 -18.37
N CYS A 124 5.47 0.80 -17.20
CA CYS A 124 5.65 -0.41 -16.42
C CYS A 124 4.84 -1.61 -16.98
N GLY A 125 4.59 -1.65 -18.30
CA GLY A 125 3.68 -2.61 -18.93
C GLY A 125 2.20 -2.20 -18.97
N TRP A 126 1.88 -0.89 -18.91
CA TRP A 126 0.51 -0.33 -18.90
C TRP A 126 0.37 0.90 -19.79
#